data_AF-A0A8S1JFP3-F1
#
_entry.id   AF-A0A8S1JFP3-F1
#
_cell.length_a   1.000
_cell.length_b   1.000
_cell.length_c   1.000
_cell.angle_alpha   90.00
_cell.angle_beta   90.00
_cell.angle_gamma   90.00
#
_symmetry.space_group_name_H-M   'P 1'
#
loop_
_entity.id
_entity.type
_entity.pdbx_description
1 polymer ?
#
loop_
_entity_poly.entity_id
_entity_poly.type
_entity_poly.pdbx_seq_one_letter_code
_entity_poly.pdbx_strand_id
1 'polypeptide(L)'
;MIETDRFRFPLASDSERRFVLSFYLVDGTLSVFEVPVPNSGIKGGKFLERVLVPKAIGRSGVDGIPAYIASQDLFIGARINVFSRVFEIIGADEFTLGCMEANKSRYPVADFPAVIAKLKKAIKEGPDQMADRLRVALIRQQQDGNVNVQESGLQDAFKECSLPLVKHEVKTISRALDPEGRGIDTRSLMSCIGLE
;
A
#
# COMPACT_ATOMS: atom_id res chain seq x y z
N MET A 1 7.08 6.20 4.01
CA MET A 1 6.70 6.53 5.40
C MET A 1 6.18 5.26 6.06
N ILE A 2 6.50 4.97 7.32
CA ILE A 2 6.32 3.63 7.90
C ILE A 2 5.98 3.74 9.38
N GLU A 3 4.99 2.96 9.85
CA GLU A 3 4.51 2.88 11.24
C GLU A 3 5.00 1.59 11.91
N THR A 4 5.46 1.68 13.16
CA THR A 4 6.01 0.55 13.94
C THR A 4 5.05 0.07 15.01
N ASP A 5 4.74 -1.23 15.01
CA ASP A 5 3.88 -1.85 16.03
C ASP A 5 4.60 -3.06 16.66
N ARG A 6 4.59 -3.10 18.01
CA ARG A 6 5.10 -4.12 18.97
C ARG A 6 6.37 -3.79 19.75
N PHE A 7 6.21 -2.94 20.78
CA PHE A 7 6.73 -3.24 22.11
C PHE A 7 5.57 -3.64 23.03
N ARG A 8 5.82 -4.48 24.03
CA ARG A 8 4.83 -5.04 24.98
C ARG A 8 4.05 -3.96 25.76
N PHE A 9 4.51 -2.71 25.67
CA PHE A 9 3.71 -1.49 25.74
C PHE A 9 4.29 -0.56 24.66
N PRO A 10 3.59 -0.22 23.57
CA PRO A 10 4.05 0.86 22.71
C PRO A 10 4.06 2.11 23.60
N LEU A 11 5.23 2.74 23.78
CA LEU A 11 5.22 4.13 24.21
C LEU A 11 4.36 4.86 23.19
N ALA A 12 3.40 5.68 23.60
CA ALA A 12 2.48 6.36 22.68
C ALA A 12 3.20 7.12 21.55
N SER A 13 4.48 7.44 21.74
CA SER A 13 5.38 8.04 20.75
C SER A 13 5.77 7.11 19.59
N ASP A 14 5.75 5.79 19.71
CA ASP A 14 6.31 4.88 18.69
C ASP A 14 5.43 4.73 17.43
N SER A 15 4.11 4.91 17.53
CA SER A 15 3.20 4.91 16.36
C SER A 15 3.32 6.17 15.50
N GLU A 16 3.82 7.27 16.09
CA GLU A 16 3.99 8.54 15.38
C GLU A 16 5.33 8.62 14.64
N ARG A 17 6.30 7.77 14.99
CA ARG A 17 7.62 7.73 14.36
C ARG A 17 7.48 7.35 12.89
N ARG A 18 8.28 8.00 12.05
CA ARG A 18 8.30 7.80 10.60
C ARG A 18 9.69 7.37 10.16
N PHE A 19 9.70 6.29 9.38
CA PHE A 19 10.93 5.74 8.81
C PHE A 19 10.90 5.79 7.28
N VAL A 20 12.10 5.86 6.72
CA VAL A 20 12.41 5.66 5.30
C VAL A 20 13.09 4.30 5.18
N LEU A 21 12.53 3.46 4.33
CA LEU A 21 13.09 2.16 3.98
C LEU A 21 13.67 2.26 2.59
N SER A 22 14.93 1.86 2.45
CA SER A 22 15.60 1.77 1.15
C SER A 22 15.89 0.30 0.86
N PHE A 23 15.36 -0.20 -0.25
CA PHE A 23 15.63 -1.54 -0.75
C PHE A 23 16.55 -1.48 -1.95
N TYR A 24 17.62 -2.28 -1.92
CA TYR A 24 18.64 -2.27 -2.95
C TYR A 24 18.41 -3.45 -3.90
N LEU A 25 17.88 -3.18 -5.09
CA LEU A 25 17.56 -4.22 -6.09
C LEU A 25 18.78 -5.04 -6.55
N VAL A 26 19.99 -4.48 -6.44
CA VAL A 26 21.24 -5.10 -6.88
C VAL A 26 21.62 -6.33 -6.07
N ASP A 27 21.33 -6.34 -4.76
CA ASP A 27 21.76 -7.40 -3.84
C ASP A 27 20.66 -7.84 -2.86
N GLY A 28 19.44 -7.29 -2.97
CA GLY A 28 18.30 -7.66 -2.14
C GLY A 28 18.40 -7.20 -0.69
N THR A 29 19.35 -6.31 -0.37
CA THR A 29 19.51 -5.78 1.00
C THR A 29 18.54 -4.63 1.29
N LEU A 30 18.36 -4.33 2.57
CA LEU A 30 17.46 -3.29 3.05
C LEU A 30 18.13 -2.46 4.15
N SER A 31 17.90 -1.15 4.14
CA SER A 31 18.26 -0.25 5.24
C SER A 31 17.04 0.52 5.72
N VAL A 32 17.01 0.86 7.02
CA VAL A 32 15.93 1.66 7.62
C VAL A 32 16.53 2.88 8.29
N PHE A 33 16.00 4.05 7.98
CA PHE A 33 16.40 5.33 8.54
C PHE A 33 15.21 6.04 9.17
N GLU A 34 15.37 6.50 10.40
CA GLU A 34 14.36 7.30 11.09
C GLU A 34 14.49 8.77 10.71
N VAL A 35 13.37 9.36 10.27
CA VAL A 35 13.33 10.79 9.95
C VAL A 35 13.39 11.59 11.24
N PRO A 36 14.37 12.50 11.42
CA PRO A 36 14.45 13.32 12.62
C PRO A 36 13.28 14.31 12.67
N VAL A 37 12.57 14.33 13.80
CA VAL A 37 11.48 15.27 14.06
C VAL A 37 11.95 16.33 15.07
N PRO A 38 11.96 17.63 14.71
CA PRO A 38 12.32 18.69 15.64
C PRO A 38 11.45 18.66 16.90
N ASN A 39 12.03 18.97 18.06
CA ASN A 39 11.34 19.04 19.35
C ASN A 39 10.72 17.71 19.85
N SER A 40 11.00 16.57 19.20
CA SER A 40 10.51 15.25 19.63
C SER A 40 11.29 14.65 20.81
N GLY A 41 12.48 15.17 21.11
CA GLY A 41 13.39 14.57 22.09
C GLY A 41 14.05 13.27 21.63
N ILE A 42 13.74 12.78 20.42
CA ILE A 42 14.30 11.55 19.85
C ILE A 42 15.37 11.91 18.83
N LYS A 43 16.58 11.35 18.98
CA LYS A 43 17.61 11.43 17.94
C LYS A 43 17.22 10.48 16.81
N GLY A 44 16.69 11.04 15.72
CA GLY A 44 16.54 10.30 14.46
C GLY A 44 17.89 9.82 13.93
N GLY A 45 17.89 8.97 12.90
CA GLY A 45 19.12 8.42 12.36
C GLY A 45 18.99 7.01 11.81
N LYS A 46 20.14 6.34 11.64
CA LYS A 46 20.22 4.97 11.13
C LYS A 46 19.56 4.02 12.12
N PHE A 47 18.44 3.43 11.72
CA PHE A 47 17.71 2.44 12.51
C PHE A 47 18.20 1.02 12.22
N LEU A 48 18.42 0.73 10.94
CA LEU A 48 19.00 -0.52 10.46
C LEU A 48 20.02 -0.22 9.37
N GLU A 49 21.24 -0.72 9.56
CA GLU A 49 22.26 -0.73 8.51
C GLU A 49 21.89 -1.65 7.35
N ARG A 50 22.36 -1.34 6.14
CA ARG A 50 22.10 -2.13 4.94
C ARG A 50 22.49 -3.60 5.16
N VAL A 51 21.48 -4.46 5.20
CA VAL A 51 21.66 -5.89 5.47
C VAL A 51 20.57 -6.70 4.78
N LEU A 52 20.83 -8.00 4.54
CA LEU A 52 19.79 -8.95 4.15
C LEU A 52 18.86 -9.21 5.33
N VAL A 53 17.55 -9.03 5.12
CA VAL A 53 16.55 -9.24 6.17
C VAL A 53 15.78 -10.54 5.89
N PRO A 54 15.83 -11.54 6.80
CA PRO A 54 15.05 -12.75 6.66
C PRO A 54 13.55 -12.45 6.87
N LYS A 55 12.69 -13.14 6.12
CA LYS A 55 11.26 -13.17 6.40
C LYS A 55 11.02 -13.83 7.77
N ALA A 56 9.96 -13.41 8.45
CA ALA A 56 9.65 -13.92 9.79
C ALA A 56 9.58 -15.46 9.83
N ILE A 57 10.03 -16.01 10.96
CA ILE A 57 10.07 -17.45 11.27
C ILE A 57 8.68 -18.05 11.02
N GLY A 58 8.59 -19.07 10.17
CA GLY A 58 7.33 -19.70 9.73
C GLY A 58 7.02 -19.53 8.24
N ARG A 59 7.68 -18.58 7.56
CA ARG A 59 7.84 -18.62 6.09
C ARG A 59 9.20 -19.22 5.76
N SER A 60 9.45 -20.44 6.22
CA SER A 60 10.66 -21.18 5.80
C SER A 60 10.64 -21.30 4.29
N GLY A 61 11.77 -20.98 3.65
CA GLY A 61 11.94 -21.30 2.24
C GLY A 61 11.85 -22.80 2.01
N VAL A 62 11.79 -23.19 0.75
CA VAL A 62 11.90 -24.58 0.34
C VAL A 62 13.21 -25.13 0.91
N ASP A 63 13.17 -26.33 1.51
CA ASP A 63 14.33 -27.07 2.02
C ASP A 63 15.10 -26.46 3.21
N GLY A 64 14.43 -25.64 4.05
CA GLY A 64 15.04 -25.12 5.27
C GLY A 64 15.98 -23.93 5.06
N ILE A 65 16.02 -23.38 3.84
CA ILE A 65 16.75 -22.15 3.52
C ILE A 65 15.92 -20.95 4.01
N PRO A 66 16.52 -20.00 4.76
CA PRO A 66 15.79 -18.80 5.18
C PRO A 66 15.38 -17.97 3.95
N ALA A 67 14.08 -17.72 3.81
CA ALA A 67 13.58 -16.82 2.77
C ALA A 67 13.91 -15.38 3.17
N TYR A 68 14.43 -14.57 2.25
CA TYR A 68 14.72 -13.16 2.48
C TYR A 68 13.62 -12.27 1.92
N ILE A 69 13.44 -11.08 2.50
CA ILE A 69 12.51 -10.08 1.96
C ILE A 69 12.95 -9.74 0.52
N ALA A 70 12.03 -9.93 -0.42
CA ALA A 70 12.23 -9.58 -1.82
C ALA A 70 11.46 -8.29 -2.15
N SER A 71 11.78 -7.67 -3.28
CA SER A 71 11.11 -6.43 -3.69
C SER A 71 9.59 -6.61 -3.87
N GLN A 72 9.14 -7.81 -4.21
CA GLN A 72 7.72 -8.14 -4.38
C GLN A 72 6.96 -8.17 -3.05
N ASP A 73 7.66 -8.33 -1.92
CA ASP A 73 7.05 -8.23 -0.59
C ASP A 73 6.86 -6.77 -0.15
N LEU A 74 7.43 -5.81 -0.90
CA LEU A 74 7.46 -4.38 -0.56
C LEU A 74 6.44 -3.62 -1.43
N PHE A 75 5.23 -3.47 -0.90
CA PHE A 75 4.17 -2.67 -1.51
C PHE A 75 3.40 -1.91 -0.43
N ILE A 76 2.65 -0.89 -0.83
CA ILE A 76 1.89 -0.06 0.11
C ILE A 76 0.81 -0.89 0.82
N GLY A 77 0.79 -0.84 2.15
CA GLY A 77 -0.01 -1.67 3.04
C GLY A 77 0.64 -2.99 3.43
N ALA A 78 1.81 -3.35 2.86
CA ALA A 78 2.55 -4.52 3.29
C ALA A 78 3.12 -4.31 4.70
N ARG A 79 3.00 -5.34 5.54
CA ARG A 79 3.63 -5.41 6.86
C ARG A 79 4.84 -6.33 6.81
N ILE A 80 6.03 -5.79 7.06
CA ILE A 80 7.28 -6.54 7.08
C ILE A 80 7.82 -6.63 8.50
N ASN A 81 8.45 -7.76 8.83
CA ASN A 81 9.16 -7.93 10.09
C ASN A 81 10.66 -7.74 9.86
N VAL A 82 11.23 -6.80 10.59
CA VAL A 82 12.65 -6.47 10.55
C VAL A 82 13.18 -6.61 11.97
N PHE A 83 13.89 -7.70 12.25
CA PHE A 83 14.48 -8.03 13.56
C PHE A 83 13.54 -7.78 14.76
N SER A 84 12.38 -8.46 14.75
CA SER A 84 11.36 -8.40 15.80
C SER A 84 10.56 -7.10 15.88
N ARG A 85 10.69 -6.22 14.89
CA ARG A 85 9.86 -5.02 14.75
C ARG A 85 9.04 -5.10 13.48
N VAL A 86 7.74 -4.87 13.60
CA VAL A 86 6.82 -4.89 12.46
C VAL A 86 6.66 -3.48 11.94
N PHE A 87 6.89 -3.32 10.65
CA PHE A 87 6.81 -2.06 9.91
C PHE A 87 5.70 -2.17 8.86
N GLU A 88 4.82 -1.18 8.79
CA GLU A 88 3.84 -1.05 7.70
C GLU A 88 4.31 -0.04 6.65
N ILE A 89 4.38 -0.42 5.39
CA ILE A 89 4.69 0.49 4.29
C ILE A 89 3.45 1.36 4.01
N ILE A 90 3.45 2.62 4.45
CA ILE A 90 2.28 3.51 4.27
C ILE A 90 2.34 4.31 2.97
N GLY A 91 3.50 4.34 2.30
CA GLY A 91 3.70 5.07 1.05
C GLY A 91 5.07 4.83 0.44
N ALA A 92 5.18 5.06 -0.87
CA ALA A 92 6.39 4.98 -1.66
C ALA A 92 6.59 6.31 -2.41
N ASP A 93 7.84 6.60 -2.79
CA ASP A 93 8.17 7.75 -3.63
C ASP A 93 7.71 7.54 -5.08
N GLU A 94 7.60 8.64 -5.80
CA GLU A 94 7.10 8.67 -7.18
C GLU A 94 7.95 7.80 -8.12
N PHE A 95 9.27 7.82 -7.93
CA PHE A 95 10.18 7.03 -8.74
C PHE A 95 9.97 5.52 -8.48
N THR A 96 9.84 5.10 -7.23
CA THR A 96 9.52 3.70 -6.90
C THR A 96 8.20 3.27 -7.52
N LEU A 97 7.15 4.09 -7.43
CA LEU A 97 5.84 3.77 -8.01
C LEU A 97 5.92 3.61 -9.53
N GLY A 98 6.55 4.56 -10.24
CA GLY A 98 6.77 4.46 -11.68
C GLY A 98 7.63 3.25 -12.08
N CYS A 99 8.64 2.91 -11.28
CA CYS A 99 9.44 1.70 -11.49
C CYS A 99 8.62 0.41 -11.33
N MET A 100 7.71 0.35 -10.35
CA MET A 100 6.84 -0.80 -10.17
C MET A 100 5.84 -0.94 -11.33
N GLU A 101 5.24 0.18 -11.75
CA GLU A 101 4.32 0.26 -12.90
C GLU A 101 4.98 -0.09 -14.23
N ALA A 102 6.27 0.23 -14.40
CA ALA A 102 7.05 -0.16 -15.59
C ALA A 102 7.36 -1.68 -15.60
N ASN A 103 7.41 -2.32 -14.43
CA ASN A 103 7.77 -3.73 -14.26
C ASN A 103 6.57 -4.59 -13.81
N LYS A 104 5.45 -4.48 -14.53
CA LYS A 104 4.15 -5.11 -14.21
C LYS A 104 4.23 -6.61 -13.99
N SER A 105 5.06 -7.32 -14.75
CA SER A 105 5.26 -8.77 -14.60
C SER A 105 5.85 -9.15 -13.24
N ARG A 106 6.66 -8.27 -12.65
CA ARG A 106 7.29 -8.46 -11.34
C ARG A 106 6.41 -7.95 -10.21
N TYR A 107 5.58 -6.94 -10.46
CA TYR A 107 4.73 -6.28 -9.46
C TYR A 107 3.25 -6.29 -9.89
N PRO A 108 2.52 -7.40 -9.68
CA PRO A 108 1.10 -7.49 -10.05
C PRO A 108 0.21 -6.45 -9.33
N VAL A 109 0.63 -6.03 -8.13
CA VAL A 109 -0.07 -5.00 -7.35
C VAL A 109 -0.05 -3.62 -8.01
N ALA A 110 0.91 -3.37 -8.91
CA ALA A 110 1.08 -2.13 -9.67
C ALA A 110 0.56 -2.24 -11.11
N ASP A 111 -0.10 -3.36 -11.46
CA ASP A 111 -0.63 -3.60 -12.79
C ASP A 111 -2.13 -3.24 -12.86
N PHE A 112 -2.45 -2.08 -13.41
CA PHE A 112 -3.81 -1.55 -13.47
C PHE A 112 -4.84 -2.54 -14.06
N PRO A 113 -4.63 -3.15 -15.26
CA PRO A 113 -5.50 -4.20 -15.78
C PRO A 113 -5.73 -5.38 -14.82
N ALA A 114 -4.68 -5.90 -14.18
CA ALA A 114 -4.81 -7.02 -13.24
C ALA A 114 -5.62 -6.62 -12.00
N VAL A 115 -5.38 -5.40 -11.48
CA VAL A 115 -6.12 -4.86 -10.34
C VAL A 115 -7.60 -4.66 -10.67
N ILE A 116 -7.92 -4.11 -11.84
CA ILE A 116 -9.31 -3.95 -12.29
C ILE A 116 -9.98 -5.32 -12.51
N ALA A 117 -9.28 -6.30 -13.06
CA ALA A 117 -9.80 -7.65 -13.20
C ALA A 117 -10.11 -8.30 -11.85
N LYS A 118 -9.22 -8.12 -10.85
CA LYS A 118 -9.43 -8.56 -9.47
C LYS A 118 -10.64 -7.87 -8.84
N LEU A 119 -10.79 -6.56 -9.04
CA LEU A 119 -11.95 -5.80 -8.57
C LEU A 119 -13.26 -6.30 -9.21
N LYS A 120 -13.29 -6.51 -10.53
CA LYS A 120 -14.44 -7.07 -11.25
C LYS A 120 -14.83 -8.45 -10.70
N LYS A 121 -13.83 -9.30 -10.45
CA LYS A 121 -14.05 -10.63 -9.85
C LYS A 121 -14.65 -10.51 -8.45
N ALA A 122 -14.10 -9.63 -7.61
CA ALA A 122 -14.60 -9.40 -6.25
C ALA A 122 -16.04 -8.87 -6.22
N ILE A 123 -16.42 -8.03 -7.20
CA ILE A 123 -17.80 -7.52 -7.31
C ILE A 123 -18.76 -8.63 -7.77
N LYS A 124 -18.33 -9.50 -8.69
CA LYS A 124 -19.15 -10.63 -9.17
C LYS A 124 -19.34 -11.74 -8.14
N GLU A 125 -18.32 -12.02 -7.33
CA GLU A 125 -18.35 -13.03 -6.27
C GLU A 125 -18.90 -12.49 -4.94
N GLY A 126 -19.06 -11.17 -4.83
CA GLY A 126 -19.61 -10.50 -3.67
C GLY A 126 -21.13 -10.70 -3.52
N PRO A 127 -21.71 -10.26 -2.40
CA PRO A 127 -23.16 -10.27 -2.21
C PRO A 127 -23.89 -9.48 -3.30
N ASP A 128 -25.12 -9.89 -3.60
CA ASP A 128 -26.00 -9.19 -4.54
C ASP A 128 -26.03 -7.68 -4.21
N GLN A 129 -25.94 -6.84 -5.24
CA GLN A 129 -25.88 -5.36 -5.15
C GLN A 129 -24.55 -4.77 -4.65
N MET A 130 -23.44 -5.52 -4.65
CA MET A 130 -22.10 -4.96 -4.34
C MET A 130 -21.75 -3.75 -5.23
N ALA A 131 -22.11 -3.81 -6.52
CA ALA A 131 -21.94 -2.71 -7.46
C ALA A 131 -22.66 -1.41 -7.02
N ASP A 132 -23.92 -1.53 -6.60
CA ASP A 132 -24.73 -0.40 -6.15
C ASP A 132 -24.21 0.17 -4.83
N ARG A 133 -23.78 -0.72 -3.91
CA ARG A 133 -23.16 -0.30 -2.66
C ARG A 133 -21.86 0.48 -2.90
N LEU A 134 -21.02 0.01 -3.81
CA LEU A 134 -19.80 0.71 -4.19
C LEU A 134 -20.12 2.08 -4.81
N ARG A 135 -21.12 2.13 -5.70
CA ARG A 135 -21.58 3.39 -6.30
C ARG A 135 -22.04 4.38 -5.23
N VAL A 136 -22.86 3.94 -4.29
CA VAL A 136 -23.35 4.79 -3.18
C VAL A 136 -22.20 5.24 -2.29
N ALA A 137 -21.27 4.35 -1.94
CA ALA A 137 -20.10 4.69 -1.13
C ALA A 137 -19.22 5.74 -1.81
N LEU A 138 -18.97 5.61 -3.13
CA LEU A 138 -18.21 6.60 -3.90
C LEU A 138 -18.93 7.96 -3.95
N ILE A 139 -20.26 7.97 -4.13
CA ILE A 139 -21.04 9.21 -4.13
C ILE A 139 -20.99 9.90 -2.77
N ARG A 140 -21.03 9.15 -1.66
CA ARG A 140 -20.90 9.72 -0.31
C ARG A 140 -19.56 10.40 -0.06
N GLN A 141 -18.50 9.96 -0.75
CA GLN A 141 -17.15 10.52 -0.61
C GLN A 141 -16.93 11.77 -1.51
N GLN A 142 -17.89 12.09 -2.37
CA GLN A 142 -17.88 13.34 -3.12
C GLN A 142 -18.19 14.50 -2.17
N GLN A 143 -17.32 15.51 -2.09
CA GLN A 143 -17.60 16.73 -1.35
C GLN A 143 -18.63 17.59 -2.11
N ASP A 144 -19.45 18.37 -1.39
CA ASP A 144 -20.50 19.20 -1.99
C ASP A 144 -19.97 20.04 -3.17
N GLY A 145 -20.46 19.72 -4.37
CA GLY A 145 -20.12 20.41 -5.62
C GLY A 145 -18.92 19.85 -6.39
N ASN A 146 -18.19 18.84 -5.87
CA ASN A 146 -17.09 18.19 -6.58
C ASN A 146 -17.49 16.77 -7.03
N VAL A 147 -17.41 16.52 -8.34
CA VAL A 147 -17.67 15.18 -8.92
C VAL A 147 -16.50 14.23 -8.67
N ASN A 148 -15.33 14.76 -8.28
CA ASN A 148 -14.11 13.97 -8.12
C ASN A 148 -13.92 13.51 -6.67
N VAL A 149 -13.43 12.28 -6.53
CA VAL A 149 -13.09 11.66 -5.23
C VAL A 149 -11.58 11.65 -5.05
N GLN A 150 -11.11 12.01 -3.85
CA GLN A 150 -9.69 11.94 -3.50
C GLN A 150 -9.27 10.49 -3.20
N GLU A 151 -7.97 10.21 -3.25
CA GLU A 151 -7.44 8.85 -2.96
C GLU A 151 -7.91 8.31 -1.60
N SER A 152 -7.97 9.16 -0.56
CA SER A 152 -8.47 8.77 0.76
C SER A 152 -9.93 8.32 0.72
N GLY A 153 -10.79 9.07 0.01
CA GLY A 153 -12.19 8.71 -0.17
C GLY A 153 -12.36 7.40 -0.95
N LEU A 154 -11.48 7.14 -1.91
CA LEU A 154 -11.47 5.86 -2.63
C LEU A 154 -11.10 4.68 -1.70
N GLN A 155 -10.08 4.85 -0.85
CA GLN A 155 -9.71 3.85 0.14
C GLN A 155 -10.85 3.57 1.13
N ASP A 156 -11.54 4.62 1.59
CA ASP A 156 -12.67 4.50 2.51
C ASP A 156 -13.88 3.81 1.86
N ALA A 157 -14.21 4.16 0.61
CA ALA A 157 -15.30 3.52 -0.13
C ALA A 157 -15.06 2.02 -0.35
N PHE A 158 -13.83 1.63 -0.72
CA PHE A 158 -13.48 0.22 -0.88
C PHE A 158 -13.46 -0.54 0.45
N LYS A 159 -13.09 0.12 1.55
CA LYS A 159 -13.13 -0.45 2.90
C LYS A 159 -14.56 -0.65 3.39
N GLU A 160 -15.48 0.28 3.12
CA GLU A 160 -16.91 0.14 3.45
C GLU A 160 -17.56 -1.04 2.71
N CYS A 161 -17.09 -1.31 1.50
CA CYS A 161 -17.55 -2.43 0.69
C CYS A 161 -16.86 -3.77 1.03
N SER A 162 -15.92 -3.79 1.98
CA SER A 162 -15.13 -4.96 2.37
C SER A 162 -14.45 -5.66 1.18
N LEU A 163 -14.00 -4.87 0.18
CA LEU A 163 -13.34 -5.42 -1.00
C LEU A 163 -11.94 -5.94 -0.65
N PRO A 164 -11.51 -7.10 -1.19
CA PRO A 164 -10.21 -7.70 -0.90
C PRO A 164 -9.07 -7.03 -1.68
N LEU A 165 -9.02 -5.69 -1.69
CA LEU A 165 -7.96 -4.91 -2.32
C LEU A 165 -6.92 -4.47 -1.30
N VAL A 166 -5.64 -4.52 -1.70
CA VAL A 166 -4.55 -3.99 -0.87
C VAL A 166 -4.37 -2.48 -1.12
N LYS A 167 -3.82 -1.75 -0.16
CA LYS A 167 -3.64 -0.28 -0.27
C LYS A 167 -2.87 0.14 -1.53
N HIS A 168 -1.87 -0.65 -1.95
CA HIS A 168 -1.13 -0.40 -3.18
C HIS A 168 -1.97 -0.55 -4.46
N GLU A 169 -2.93 -1.48 -4.48
CA GLU A 169 -3.83 -1.65 -5.63
C GLU A 169 -4.75 -0.43 -5.75
N VAL A 170 -5.23 0.10 -4.62
CA VAL A 170 -6.00 1.36 -4.58
C VAL A 170 -5.16 2.53 -5.08
N LYS A 171 -3.90 2.62 -4.64
CA LYS A 171 -2.94 3.63 -5.14
C LYS A 171 -2.71 3.51 -6.64
N THR A 172 -2.65 2.30 -7.17
CA THR A 172 -2.47 2.05 -8.61
C THR A 172 -3.69 2.52 -9.40
N ILE A 173 -4.90 2.23 -8.90
CA ILE A 173 -6.15 2.74 -9.48
C ILE A 173 -6.16 4.27 -9.43
N SER A 174 -5.82 4.87 -8.29
CA SER A 174 -5.87 6.32 -8.14
C SER A 174 -4.90 7.01 -9.10
N ARG A 175 -3.68 6.49 -9.27
CA ARG A 175 -2.69 7.05 -10.19
C ARG A 175 -3.07 6.91 -11.66
N ALA A 176 -3.69 5.79 -12.02
CA ALA A 176 -4.13 5.56 -13.40
C ALA A 176 -5.32 6.44 -13.81
N LEU A 177 -6.24 6.72 -12.87
CA LEU A 177 -7.44 7.53 -13.13
C LEU A 177 -7.25 9.03 -12.87
N ASP A 178 -6.26 9.39 -12.07
CA ASP A 178 -5.93 10.79 -11.75
C ASP A 178 -4.44 11.10 -12.03
N PRO A 179 -4.03 11.14 -13.30
CA PRO A 179 -2.65 11.46 -13.66
C PRO A 179 -2.27 12.92 -13.35
N GLU A 180 -3.25 13.81 -13.21
CA GLU A 180 -3.03 15.25 -12.98
C GLU A 180 -3.26 15.69 -11.52
N GLY A 181 -3.67 14.79 -10.61
CA GLY A 181 -3.94 15.11 -9.22
C GLY A 181 -5.20 15.97 -8.99
N ARG A 182 -6.13 15.98 -9.96
CA ARG A 182 -7.39 16.75 -9.90
C ARG A 182 -8.52 15.99 -9.19
N GLY A 183 -8.25 14.77 -8.75
CA GLY A 183 -9.22 13.84 -8.19
C GLY A 183 -9.81 12.88 -9.22
N ILE A 184 -10.31 11.76 -8.72
CA ILE A 184 -10.75 10.61 -9.49
C ILE A 184 -12.21 10.79 -9.89
N ASP A 185 -12.49 10.80 -11.20
CA ASP A 185 -13.86 10.77 -11.69
C ASP A 185 -14.50 9.41 -11.44
N THR A 186 -15.60 9.40 -10.68
CA THR A 186 -16.34 8.19 -10.31
C THR A 186 -16.95 7.50 -11.53
N ARG A 187 -17.33 8.25 -12.58
CA ARG A 187 -17.89 7.65 -13.81
C ARG A 187 -16.84 6.86 -14.57
N SER A 188 -15.64 7.42 -14.71
CA SER A 188 -14.50 6.75 -15.35
C SER A 188 -14.13 5.44 -14.63
N LEU A 189 -14.14 5.44 -13.29
CA LEU A 189 -13.94 4.22 -12.50
C LEU A 189 -15.05 3.18 -12.76
N MET A 190 -16.32 3.58 -12.74
CA MET A 190 -17.45 2.68 -12.98
C MET A 190 -17.45 2.08 -14.39
N SER A 191 -17.11 2.89 -15.39
CA SER A 191 -16.95 2.45 -16.78
C SER A 191 -15.84 1.40 -16.91
N CYS A 192 -14.70 1.61 -16.24
CA CYS A 192 -13.60 0.64 -16.22
C CYS A 192 -14.02 -0.71 -15.61
N ILE A 193 -14.93 -0.71 -14.64
CA ILE A 193 -15.47 -1.91 -14.00
C ILE A 193 -16.55 -2.59 -14.88
N GLY A 194 -17.11 -1.89 -15.86
CA GLY A 194 -18.14 -2.41 -16.76
C GLY A 194 -19.53 -2.44 -16.10
N LEU A 195 -19.78 -1.49 -15.21
CA LEU A 195 -21.05 -1.26 -14.53
C LEU A 195 -21.64 0.04 -15.07
N GLU A 196 -22.20 -0.02 -16.29
CA GLU A 196 -23.05 1.04 -16.86
C GLU A 196 -24.50 0.84 -16.47
#